data_AF-A0A6B3E8N1-F1
#
_entry.id   AF-A0A6B3E8N1-F1
#
_cell.length_a   1.000
_cell.length_b   1.000
_cell.length_c   1.000
_cell.angle_alpha   90.00
_cell.angle_beta   90.00
_cell.angle_gamma   90.00
#
_symmetry.space_group_name_H-M   'P 1'
#
loop_
_entity.id
_entity.type
_entity.pdbx_description
1 polymer ?
#
loop_
_entity_poly.entity_id
_entity_poly.type
_entity_poly.pdbx_seq_one_letter_code
_entity_poly.pdbx_strand_id
1 'polypeptide(L)'
;AGRGRELTESLAVTGLVSPLYSEASWPQLTRALDAAGAGDGGPLLALADSYNDRTPDGHYGKQAQAQRAISCADDSTRPTAAQARARLAE
;
A
#
# COMPACT_ATOMS: atom_id res chain seq x y z
N ALA A 1 14.25 -3.13 6.12
CA ALA A 1 13.89 -3.00 4.69
C ALA A 1 14.98 -3.66 3.85
N GLY A 2 14.59 -4.43 2.84
CA GLY A 2 15.44 -5.38 2.13
C GLY A 2 16.60 -4.74 1.35
N ARG A 3 17.70 -5.48 1.29
CA ARG A 3 18.92 -5.25 0.50
C ARG A 3 18.60 -4.64 -0.88
N GLY A 4 18.85 -3.33 -1.04
CA GLY A 4 18.92 -2.67 -2.35
C GLY A 4 17.61 -2.34 -3.06
N ARG A 5 16.43 -2.45 -2.42
CA ARG A 5 15.17 -2.01 -3.05
C ARG A 5 14.84 -0.56 -2.66
N GLU A 6 14.72 0.30 -3.65
CA GLU A 6 14.37 1.71 -3.45
C GLU A 6 12.89 1.92 -3.11
N LEU A 7 12.60 3.00 -2.40
CA LEU A 7 11.25 3.46 -2.14
C LEU A 7 10.72 4.18 -3.39
N THR A 8 9.65 3.66 -3.99
CA THR A 8 8.91 4.36 -5.04
C THR A 8 7.85 5.27 -4.44
N GLU A 9 7.37 6.24 -5.22
CA GLU A 9 6.26 7.12 -4.81
C GLU A 9 5.01 6.33 -4.37
N SER A 10 4.60 5.32 -5.14
CA SER A 10 3.44 4.48 -4.82
C SER A 10 3.60 3.72 -3.50
N LEU A 11 4.81 3.23 -3.20
CA LEU A 11 5.12 2.58 -1.94
C LEU A 11 5.20 3.58 -0.79
N ALA A 12 5.68 4.80 -1.05
CA ALA A 12 5.67 5.87 -0.06
C ALA A 12 4.22 6.18 0.37
N VAL A 13 3.31 6.39 -0.58
CA VAL A 13 1.87 6.61 -0.29
C VAL A 13 1.30 5.47 0.55
N THR A 14 1.61 4.22 0.19
CA THR A 14 1.15 3.04 0.96
C THR A 14 1.73 3.03 2.38
N GLY A 15 3.02 3.33 2.53
CA GLY A 15 3.71 3.43 3.81
C GLY A 15 3.20 4.56 4.70
N LEU A 16 2.63 5.63 4.12
CA LEU A 16 1.94 6.70 4.85
C LEU A 16 0.57 6.26 5.34
N VAL A 17 -0.22 5.59 4.49
CA VAL A 17 -1.62 5.22 4.77
C VAL A 17 -1.72 4.28 5.97
N SER A 18 -0.83 3.29 6.08
CA SER A 18 -0.88 2.28 7.15
C SER A 18 -0.89 2.86 8.59
N PRO A 19 0.06 3.72 9.00
CA PRO A 19 0.06 4.29 10.34
C PRO A 19 -1.03 5.34 10.58
N LEU A 20 -1.72 5.84 9.53
CA LEU A 20 -2.83 6.79 9.71
C LEU A 20 -4.13 6.13 10.21
N TYR A 21 -4.19 4.80 10.25
CA TYR A 21 -5.32 4.08 10.86
C TYR A 21 -5.40 4.25 12.38
N SER A 22 -4.30 4.63 13.05
CA SER A 22 -4.26 4.78 14.50
C SER A 22 -3.26 5.84 14.93
N GLU A 23 -3.69 6.78 15.80
CA GLU A 23 -2.80 7.79 16.38
C GLU A 23 -1.63 7.18 17.16
N ALA A 24 -1.81 5.98 17.71
CA ALA A 24 -0.74 5.24 18.39
C ALA A 24 0.45 4.92 17.47
N SER A 25 0.23 4.90 16.15
CA SER A 25 1.27 4.66 15.14
C SER A 25 1.95 5.94 14.65
N TRP A 26 1.49 7.14 15.03
CA TRP A 26 2.09 8.40 14.57
C TRP A 26 3.56 8.57 14.93
N PRO A 27 4.05 8.19 16.13
CA PRO A 27 5.48 8.26 16.41
C PRO A 27 6.34 7.41 15.46
N GLN A 28 5.80 6.29 14.94
CA GLN A 28 6.47 5.46 13.95
C GLN A 28 6.49 6.16 12.58
N LEU A 29 5.37 6.77 12.19
CA LEU A 29 5.28 7.55 10.95
C LEU A 29 6.24 8.74 10.95
N THR A 30 6.31 9.51 12.05
CA THR A 30 7.24 10.63 12.19
C THR A 30 8.68 10.19 11.98
N ARG A 31 9.13 9.11 12.64
CA ARG A 31 10.48 8.57 12.44
C ARG A 31 10.74 8.13 11.00
N ALA A 32 9.74 7.56 10.33
CA ALA A 32 9.88 7.14 8.95
C ALA A 32 9.98 8.33 7.98
N LEU A 33 9.25 9.42 8.25
CA LEU A 33 9.33 10.67 7.50
C LEU A 33 10.66 11.39 7.72
N ASP A 34 11.16 11.45 8.96
CA ASP A 34 12.46 12.06 9.28
C ASP A 34 13.60 11.34 8.54
N ALA A 35 13.58 10.00 8.54
CA ALA A 35 14.55 9.20 7.78
C ALA A 35 14.47 9.47 6.28
N ALA A 36 13.25 9.52 5.72
CA ALA A 36 13.06 9.83 4.30
C ALA A 36 13.56 11.23 3.94
N GLY A 37 13.34 12.22 4.81
CA GLY A 37 13.87 13.59 4.65
C GLY A 37 15.40 13.65 4.70
N ALA A 38 16.04 12.69 5.37
CA ALA A 38 17.49 12.50 5.38
C ALA A 38 18.01 11.62 4.22
N GLY A 39 17.14 11.19 3.30
CA GLY A 39 17.49 10.35 2.14
C GLY A 39 17.37 8.84 2.37
N ASP A 40 16.89 8.39 3.53
CA ASP A 40 16.62 6.98 3.83
C ASP A 40 15.13 6.65 3.74
N GLY A 41 14.70 6.16 2.57
CA GLY A 41 13.33 5.67 2.35
C GLY A 41 13.02 4.30 2.97
N GLY A 42 14.00 3.64 3.59
CA GLY A 42 13.87 2.28 4.13
C GLY A 42 12.74 2.11 5.13
N PRO A 43 12.54 3.02 6.11
CA PRO A 43 11.44 2.92 7.06
C PRO A 43 10.05 3.02 6.42
N LEU A 44 9.84 3.95 5.47
CA LEU A 44 8.58 4.04 4.72
C LEU A 44 8.34 2.78 3.87
N LEU A 45 9.40 2.25 3.28
CA LEU A 45 9.32 1.00 2.53
C LEU A 45 8.94 -0.19 3.42
N ALA A 46 9.42 -0.23 4.67
CA ALA A 46 9.05 -1.25 5.64
C ALA A 46 7.57 -1.15 6.06
N LEU A 47 7.05 0.07 6.22
CA LEU A 47 5.62 0.29 6.47
C LEU A 47 4.78 -0.21 5.29
N ALA A 48 5.21 0.06 4.06
CA ALA A 48 4.55 -0.42 2.85
C ALA A 48 4.60 -1.95 2.72
N ASP A 49 5.72 -2.58 3.08
CA ASP A 49 5.83 -4.05 3.11
C ASP A 49 4.88 -4.66 4.13
N SER A 50 4.79 -4.07 5.33
CA SER A 50 3.85 -4.52 6.37
C SER A 50 2.41 -4.41 5.89
N TYR A 51 2.03 -3.32 5.23
CA TYR A 51 0.68 -3.12 4.71
C TYR A 51 0.33 -4.14 3.61
N ASN A 52 1.30 -4.46 2.75
CA ASN A 52 1.12 -5.40 1.64
C ASN A 52 1.30 -6.88 2.04
N ASP A 53 1.47 -7.18 3.33
CA ASP A 53 1.75 -8.53 3.84
C ASP A 53 2.98 -9.15 3.14
N ARG A 54 4.01 -8.34 2.92
CA ARG A 54 5.24 -8.75 2.23
C ARG A 54 6.33 -9.12 3.22
N THR A 55 6.83 -10.34 3.11
CA THR A 55 7.91 -10.87 3.93
C THR A 55 9.30 -10.41 3.45
N PRO A 56 10.36 -10.50 4.29
CA PRO A 56 11.71 -10.07 3.91
C PRO A 56 12.35 -10.83 2.75
N ASP A 57 11.96 -12.09 2.52
CA ASP A 57 12.34 -12.92 1.36
C ASP A 57 11.50 -12.61 0.09
N GLY A 58 10.51 -11.73 0.22
CA GLY A 58 9.76 -11.16 -0.88
C GLY A 58 8.49 -11.90 -1.27
N HIS A 59 8.06 -12.88 -0.48
CA HIS A 59 6.73 -13.45 -0.59
C HIS A 59 5.66 -12.46 -0.11
N TYR A 60 4.47 -12.59 -0.67
CA TYR A 60 3.29 -11.83 -0.27
C TYR A 60 2.27 -12.80 0.30
N GLY A 61 1.58 -12.40 1.37
CA GLY A 61 0.41 -13.13 1.81
C GLY A 61 -0.81 -12.88 0.91
N LYS A 62 -1.97 -13.30 1.38
CA LYS A 62 -3.20 -13.43 0.57
C LYS A 62 -4.16 -12.25 0.72
N GLN A 63 -3.89 -11.35 1.66
CA GLN A 63 -4.85 -10.35 2.13
C GLN A 63 -5.26 -9.38 1.02
N ALA A 64 -4.31 -8.85 0.25
CA ALA A 64 -4.60 -7.92 -0.84
C ALA A 64 -5.43 -8.56 -1.97
N GLN A 65 -5.11 -9.80 -2.37
CA GLN A 65 -5.85 -10.47 -3.44
C GLN A 65 -7.25 -10.87 -2.96
N ALA A 66 -7.37 -11.36 -1.72
CA ALA A 66 -8.66 -11.70 -1.11
C ALA A 66 -9.56 -10.47 -0.97
N GLN A 67 -9.03 -9.35 -0.46
CA GLN A 67 -9.78 -8.10 -0.33
C GLN A 67 -10.38 -7.68 -1.67
N ARG A 68 -9.58 -7.63 -2.74
CA ARG A 68 -10.10 -7.26 -4.08
C ARG A 68 -11.17 -8.23 -4.57
N ALA A 69 -10.94 -9.54 -4.47
CA ALA A 69 -11.90 -10.53 -4.94
C ALA A 69 -13.24 -10.45 -4.20
N ILE A 70 -13.19 -10.32 -2.87
CA ILE A 70 -14.36 -10.21 -2.01
C ILE A 70 -15.08 -8.88 -2.27
N SER A 71 -14.38 -7.75 -2.28
CA SER A 71 -14.98 -6.44 -2.54
C SER A 71 -15.67 -6.38 -3.91
N CYS A 72 -15.11 -6.99 -4.95
CA CYS A 72 -15.77 -7.07 -6.26
C CYS A 72 -17.02 -7.97 -6.25
N ALA A 73 -17.02 -9.04 -5.45
CA ALA A 73 -18.17 -9.92 -5.31
C ALA A 73 -19.31 -9.26 -4.50
N ASP A 74 -18.94 -8.49 -3.48
CA ASP A 74 -19.86 -7.77 -2.58
C ASP A 74 -20.46 -6.51 -3.22
N ASP A 75 -19.73 -5.86 -4.13
CA ASP A 75 -20.26 -4.74 -4.90
C ASP A 75 -21.55 -5.18 -5.61
N SER A 76 -22.57 -4.34 -5.63
CA SER A 76 -23.86 -4.59 -6.32
C SER A 76 -23.89 -4.00 -7.72
N THR A 77 -22.94 -3.14 -8.08
CA THR A 77 -22.82 -2.57 -9.41
C THR A 77 -22.46 -3.66 -10.42
N ARG A 78 -23.23 -3.72 -11.51
CA ARG A 78 -23.04 -4.68 -12.61
C ARG A 78 -22.95 -3.93 -13.93
N PRO A 79 -21.90 -3.11 -14.14
CA PRO A 79 -21.76 -2.39 -15.41
C PRO A 79 -21.58 -3.39 -16.55
N THR A 80 -22.30 -3.18 -17.63
CA THR A 80 -22.02 -3.86 -18.90
C THR A 80 -20.62 -3.47 -19.39
N ALA A 81 -20.03 -4.28 -20.27
CA ALA A 81 -18.72 -3.96 -20.86
C ALA A 81 -18.70 -2.59 -21.56
N ALA A 82 -19.83 -2.15 -22.13
CA ALA A 82 -19.97 -0.81 -22.71
C ALA A 82 -19.91 0.29 -21.64
N GLN A 83 -20.63 0.13 -20.53
CA GLN A 83 -20.60 1.07 -19.40
C GLN A 83 -19.22 1.13 -18.74
N ALA A 84 -18.54 -0.01 -18.59
CA ALA A 84 -17.18 -0.06 -18.06
C ALA A 84 -16.19 0.68 -18.97
N ARG A 85 -16.27 0.49 -20.30
CA ARG A 85 -15.40 1.19 -21.27
C ARG A 85 -15.64 2.69 -21.29
N ALA A 86 -16.89 3.15 -21.15
CA ALA A 86 -17.20 4.58 -21.14
C ALA A 86 -16.52 5.32 -19.98
N ARG A 87 -16.29 4.66 -18.83
CA ARG A 87 -15.62 5.23 -17.65
C ARG A 87 -14.09 5.30 -17.76
N LEU A 88 -13.48 4.64 -18.74
CA LEU A 88 -12.02 4.68 -18.94
C LEU A 88 -11.54 5.90 -19.75
N ALA A 89 -12.47 6.67 -20.32
CA ALA A 89 -12.18 7.85 -21.13
C ALA A 89 -12.21 9.16 -20.33
N GLU A 90 -12.57 9.09 -19.03
CA GLU A 90 -12.35 10.15 -18.03
C GLU A 90 -10.93 10.04 -17.46
#